data_AF-A0A2N2BHY8-F1
#
_entry.id   AF-A0A2N2BHY8-F1
#
_cell.length_a   1.000
_cell.length_b   1.000
_cell.length_c   1.000
_cell.angle_alpha   90.00
_cell.angle_beta   90.00
_cell.angle_gamma   90.00
#
_symmetry.space_group_name_H-M   'P 1'
#
loop_
_entity.id
_entity.type
_entity.pdbx_description
1 polymer ?
#
loop_
_entity_poly.entity_id
_entity_poly.type
_entity_poly.pdbx_seq_one_letter_code
_entity_poly.pdbx_strand_id
1 'polypeptide(L)'
;MVHTSVLEMWQHFLDSIGDSGNLNKITYTSWYFCNDEESAHNLAELVKKGIKRGTASLFCLYEIDQEALPTEGSYSIVTDFHGVAQCIIRAKKITVLPFKDVDDTLAAIEGEGDSSLNYWQTTHRHFFTEELTVYGITFTEDLLVVFEEFDLVY
;
A
#
# COMPACT_ATOMS: atom_id res chain seq x y z
N MET A 1 4.33 2.20 -19.18
CA MET A 1 5.67 2.83 -19.08
C MET A 1 5.67 3.60 -17.78
N VAL A 2 6.67 3.40 -16.91
CA VAL A 2 6.75 4.08 -15.62
C VAL A 2 6.97 5.58 -15.86
N HIS A 3 6.24 6.44 -15.14
CA HIS A 3 6.38 7.90 -15.26
C HIS A 3 7.78 8.34 -14.80
N THR A 4 8.37 9.33 -15.49
CA THR A 4 9.76 9.75 -15.24
C THR A 4 10.00 10.20 -13.79
N SER A 5 9.00 10.82 -13.15
CA SER A 5 9.12 11.29 -11.76
C SER A 5 9.39 10.17 -10.75
N VAL A 6 9.02 8.92 -11.04
CA VAL A 6 9.34 7.77 -10.19
C VAL A 6 10.84 7.53 -10.14
N LEU A 7 11.51 7.56 -11.30
CA LEU A 7 12.96 7.38 -11.40
C LEU A 7 13.70 8.57 -10.77
N GLU A 8 13.22 9.78 -11.00
CA GLU A 8 13.80 11.01 -10.43
C GLU A 8 13.68 11.01 -8.89
N MET A 9 12.51 10.68 -8.35
CA MET A 9 12.29 10.60 -6.91
C MET A 9 13.16 9.52 -6.26
N TRP A 10 13.28 8.34 -6.89
CA TRP A 10 14.15 7.28 -6.40
C TRP A 10 15.62 7.70 -6.35
N GLN A 11 16.11 8.33 -7.41
CA GLN A 11 17.48 8.84 -7.45
C GLN A 11 17.71 9.88 -6.34
N HIS A 12 16.80 10.84 -6.17
CA HIS A 12 16.93 11.85 -5.13
C HIS A 12 16.89 11.27 -3.72
N PHE A 13 16.07 10.24 -3.48
CA PHE A 13 16.06 9.53 -2.20
C PHE A 13 17.42 8.88 -1.92
N LEU A 14 17.96 8.13 -2.88
CA LEU A 14 19.29 7.50 -2.73
C LEU A 14 20.39 8.53 -2.50
N ASP A 15 20.35 9.66 -3.20
CA ASP A 15 21.28 10.77 -2.99
C ASP A 15 21.17 11.33 -1.57
N SER A 16 19.94 11.47 -1.05
CA SER A 16 19.68 12.02 0.29
C SER A 16 20.23 11.15 1.43
N ILE A 17 20.32 9.83 1.21
CA ILE A 17 20.88 8.87 2.18
C ILE A 17 22.34 8.48 1.88
N GLY A 18 22.97 9.10 0.87
CA GLY A 18 24.35 8.85 0.48
C GLY A 18 24.58 7.50 -0.19
N ASP A 19 23.55 6.91 -0.81
CA ASP A 19 23.57 5.57 -1.41
C ASP A 19 23.34 5.56 -2.94
N SER A 20 23.74 6.63 -3.62
CA SER A 20 23.60 6.79 -5.08
C SER A 20 24.23 5.63 -5.89
N GLY A 21 25.18 4.90 -5.30
CA GLY A 21 25.82 3.73 -5.93
C GLY A 21 24.96 2.46 -5.99
N ASN A 22 23.77 2.46 -5.38
CA ASN A 22 22.85 1.33 -5.30
C ASN A 22 21.57 1.48 -6.16
N LEU A 23 21.52 2.46 -7.07
CA LEU A 23 20.38 2.72 -7.96
C LEU A 23 19.82 1.45 -8.64
N ASN A 24 20.71 0.55 -9.07
CA ASN A 24 20.34 -0.70 -9.76
C ASN A 24 20.37 -1.95 -8.86
N LYS A 25 20.62 -1.80 -7.56
CA LYS A 25 20.76 -2.92 -6.62
C LYS A 25 19.60 -3.05 -5.65
N ILE A 26 19.00 -1.94 -5.25
CA ILE A 26 17.81 -1.93 -4.40
C ILE A 26 16.60 -1.82 -5.31
N THR A 27 15.71 -2.79 -5.22
CA THR A 27 14.45 -2.82 -5.97
C THR A 27 13.36 -2.08 -5.21
N TYR A 28 12.49 -1.39 -5.94
CA TYR A 28 11.28 -0.77 -5.43
C TYR A 28 10.09 -1.15 -6.32
N THR A 29 8.89 -1.05 -5.76
CA THR A 29 7.63 -1.06 -6.53
C THR A 29 7.07 0.37 -6.64
N SER A 30 6.20 0.63 -7.63
CA SER A 30 5.52 1.92 -7.75
C SER A 30 4.05 1.70 -8.08
N TRP A 31 3.16 2.26 -7.27
CA TRP A 31 1.73 2.04 -7.35
C TRP A 31 0.96 3.19 -6.65
N TYR A 32 -0.33 3.31 -6.94
CA TYR A 32 -1.25 4.22 -6.27
C TYR A 32 -2.26 3.44 -5.43
N PHE A 33 -2.85 4.08 -4.42
CA PHE A 33 -3.88 3.46 -3.59
C PHE A 33 -5.22 3.39 -4.32
N CYS A 34 -5.99 2.32 -4.05
CA CYS A 34 -7.33 2.08 -4.59
C CYS A 34 -7.37 2.07 -6.12
N ASN A 35 -8.54 2.30 -6.71
CA ASN A 35 -8.82 2.14 -8.14
C ASN A 35 -9.45 3.39 -8.78
N ASP A 36 -9.44 4.53 -8.08
CA ASP A 36 -9.97 5.82 -8.56
C ASP A 36 -9.05 6.99 -8.23
N GLU A 37 -9.22 8.10 -8.97
CA GLU A 37 -8.35 9.28 -8.90
C GLU A 37 -8.45 10.03 -7.57
N GLU A 38 -9.65 10.12 -7.01
CA GLU A 38 -9.88 10.84 -5.76
C GLU A 38 -9.25 10.10 -4.58
N SER A 39 -9.47 8.79 -4.48
CA SER A 39 -8.88 7.95 -3.43
C SER A 39 -7.36 7.92 -3.54
N ALA A 40 -6.80 7.72 -4.73
CA ALA A 40 -5.35 7.73 -4.94
C ALA A 40 -4.70 9.02 -4.43
N HIS A 41 -5.29 10.17 -4.76
CA HIS A 41 -4.81 11.47 -4.30
C HIS A 41 -4.95 11.62 -2.78
N ASN A 42 -6.15 11.39 -2.24
CA ASN A 42 -6.46 11.61 -0.83
C ASN A 42 -5.62 10.72 0.09
N LEU A 43 -5.44 9.44 -0.27
CA LEU A 43 -4.67 8.50 0.53
C LEU A 43 -3.17 8.79 0.48
N ALA A 44 -2.64 9.22 -0.68
CA ALA A 44 -1.26 9.69 -0.76
C ALA A 44 -1.02 10.95 0.12
N GLU A 45 -1.99 11.85 0.20
CA GLU A 45 -1.93 13.00 1.13
C GLU A 45 -1.95 12.56 2.61
N LEU A 46 -2.70 11.53 2.97
CA LEU A 46 -2.69 10.99 4.34
C LEU A 46 -1.34 10.37 4.70
N VAL A 47 -0.70 9.68 3.76
CA VAL A 47 0.67 9.16 3.93
C VAL A 47 1.65 10.31 4.16
N LYS A 48 1.63 11.34 3.31
CA LYS A 48 2.51 12.52 3.43
C LYS A 48 2.32 13.28 4.75
N LYS A 49 1.11 13.26 5.33
CA LYS A 49 0.81 13.84 6.65
C LYS A 49 1.19 12.93 7.82
N GLY A 50 1.66 11.71 7.55
CA GLY A 50 1.98 10.69 8.57
C GLY A 50 0.75 10.11 9.27
N ILE A 51 -0.45 10.34 8.73
CA ILE A 51 -1.72 9.84 9.29
C ILE A 51 -1.90 8.38 8.89
N LYS A 52 -1.82 8.08 7.59
CA LYS A 52 -1.85 6.72 7.05
C LYS A 52 -0.46 6.11 7.10
N ARG A 53 -0.32 5.03 7.86
CA ARG A 53 0.95 4.28 8.08
C ARG A 53 0.77 2.78 7.88
N GLY A 54 -0.36 2.38 7.32
CA GLY A 54 -0.70 1.00 7.02
C GLY A 54 -1.50 0.89 5.73
N THR A 55 -1.43 -0.27 5.08
CA THR A 55 -2.28 -0.64 3.96
C THR A 55 -2.64 -2.12 4.02
N ALA A 56 -3.79 -2.47 3.46
CA ALA A 56 -4.27 -3.85 3.40
C ALA A 56 -4.51 -4.30 1.95
N SER A 57 -4.18 -5.55 1.67
CA SER A 57 -4.46 -6.23 0.40
C SER A 57 -4.89 -7.68 0.66
N LEU A 58 -5.46 -8.35 -0.34
CA LEU A 58 -5.88 -9.75 -0.21
C LEU A 58 -4.75 -10.71 -0.55
N PHE A 59 -4.46 -11.65 0.35
CA PHE A 59 -3.42 -12.67 0.16
C PHE A 59 -3.61 -13.49 -1.13
N CYS A 60 -4.86 -13.87 -1.43
CA CYS A 60 -5.16 -14.70 -2.60
C CYS A 60 -4.84 -14.00 -3.93
N LEU A 61 -4.84 -12.66 -3.98
CA LEU A 61 -4.50 -11.94 -5.21
C LEU A 61 -3.02 -12.11 -5.56
N TYR A 62 -2.12 -12.16 -4.56
CA TYR A 62 -0.71 -12.49 -4.79
C TYR A 62 -0.53 -13.88 -5.42
N GLU A 63 -1.32 -14.86 -4.99
CA GLU A 63 -1.29 -16.21 -5.57
C GLU A 63 -1.82 -16.24 -7.01
N ILE A 64 -2.89 -15.49 -7.28
CA ILE A 64 -3.53 -15.41 -8.60
C ILE A 64 -2.61 -14.69 -9.60
N ASP A 65 -2.05 -13.55 -9.19
CA ASP A 65 -1.22 -12.69 -10.03
C ASP A 65 0.24 -13.17 -10.12
N GLN A 66 0.58 -14.23 -9.36
CA GLN A 66 1.95 -14.77 -9.23
C GLN A 66 2.95 -13.71 -8.76
N GLU A 67 2.49 -12.83 -7.88
CA GLU A 67 3.29 -11.79 -7.27
C GLU A 67 3.83 -12.24 -5.91
N ALA A 68 5.03 -11.77 -5.57
CA ALA A 68 5.58 -12.00 -4.24
C ALA A 68 4.89 -11.09 -3.23
N LEU A 69 4.69 -11.60 -2.01
CA LEU A 69 4.28 -10.75 -0.88
C LEU A 69 5.32 -9.65 -0.64
N PRO A 70 4.89 -8.47 -0.14
CA PRO A 70 5.82 -7.48 0.37
C PRO A 70 6.66 -8.07 1.50
N THR A 71 7.87 -7.54 1.66
CA THR A 71 8.82 -7.99 2.69
C THR A 71 9.26 -6.82 3.54
N GLU A 72 9.48 -7.03 4.83
CA GLU A 72 10.02 -6.00 5.70
C GLU A 72 11.30 -5.37 5.11
N GLY A 73 11.32 -4.05 5.05
CA GLY A 73 12.40 -3.26 4.49
C GLY A 73 12.29 -2.96 2.99
N SER A 74 11.34 -3.53 2.26
CA SER A 74 11.10 -3.18 0.85
C SER A 74 10.59 -1.75 0.69
N TYR A 75 10.92 -1.14 -0.45
CA TYR A 75 10.51 0.23 -0.77
C TYR A 75 9.37 0.24 -1.78
N SER A 76 8.41 1.12 -1.56
CA SER A 76 7.34 1.43 -2.51
C SER A 76 7.29 2.93 -2.75
N ILE A 77 7.22 3.33 -4.02
CA ILE A 77 6.98 4.71 -4.44
C ILE A 77 5.48 4.86 -4.65
N VAL A 78 4.82 5.61 -3.76
CA VAL A 78 3.41 5.92 -3.89
C VAL A 78 3.25 6.96 -5.00
N THR A 79 2.36 6.69 -5.95
CA THR A 79 2.04 7.61 -7.05
C THR A 79 0.62 8.17 -6.90
N ASP A 80 0.31 9.23 -7.67
CA ASP A 80 -1.08 9.55 -7.98
C ASP A 80 -1.64 8.59 -9.04
N PHE A 81 -2.92 8.78 -9.38
CA PHE A 81 -3.63 7.96 -10.37
C PHE A 81 -3.04 8.02 -11.77
N HIS A 82 -2.30 9.09 -12.10
CA HIS A 82 -1.63 9.26 -13.39
C HIS A 82 -0.19 8.70 -13.38
N GLY A 83 0.22 8.09 -12.27
CA GLY A 83 1.53 7.49 -12.09
C GLY A 83 2.62 8.48 -11.66
N VAL A 84 2.28 9.72 -11.33
CA VAL A 84 3.25 10.72 -10.88
C VAL A 84 3.61 10.45 -9.42
N ALA A 85 4.88 10.20 -9.15
CA ALA A 85 5.42 9.94 -7.82
C ALA A 85 5.05 11.03 -6.80
N GLN A 86 4.61 10.61 -5.61
CA GLN A 86 4.15 11.47 -4.51
C GLN A 86 5.06 11.37 -3.29
N CYS A 87 5.47 10.17 -2.91
CA CYS A 87 6.36 9.90 -1.78
C CYS A 87 6.93 8.47 -1.83
N ILE A 88 7.87 8.15 -0.95
CA ILE A 88 8.44 6.82 -0.79
C ILE A 88 8.13 6.30 0.61
N ILE A 89 7.58 5.10 0.67
CA ILE A 89 7.35 4.36 1.90
C ILE A 89 8.26 3.15 1.98
N ARG A 90 8.58 2.74 3.20
CA ARG A 90 9.34 1.52 3.49
C ARG A 90 8.52 0.60 4.36
N ALA A 91 8.30 -0.63 3.90
CA ALA A 91 7.63 -1.66 4.65
C ALA A 91 8.36 -1.88 5.97
N LYS A 92 7.64 -1.78 7.08
CA LYS A 92 8.16 -1.93 8.44
C LYS A 92 7.79 -3.29 9.02
N LYS A 93 6.55 -3.73 8.81
CA LYS A 93 6.04 -4.98 9.34
C LYS A 93 4.93 -5.51 8.45
N ILE A 94 4.99 -6.80 8.16
CA ILE A 94 3.96 -7.50 7.38
C ILE A 94 3.23 -8.47 8.29
N THR A 95 1.91 -8.33 8.41
CA THR A 95 1.06 -9.23 9.18
C THR A 95 0.05 -9.87 8.24
N VAL A 96 -0.04 -11.21 8.24
CA VAL A 96 -1.06 -11.94 7.49
C VAL A 96 -2.06 -12.52 8.47
N LEU A 97 -3.33 -12.12 8.33
CA LEU A 97 -4.41 -12.50 9.24
C LEU A 97 -5.76 -12.51 8.53
N PRO A 98 -6.76 -13.29 8.99
CA PRO A 98 -8.11 -13.20 8.47
C PRO A 98 -8.68 -11.79 8.56
N PHE A 99 -9.50 -11.38 7.60
CA PHE A 99 -10.15 -10.07 7.58
C PHE A 99 -10.90 -9.75 8.88
N LYS A 100 -11.63 -10.73 9.44
CA LYS A 100 -12.34 -10.59 10.72
C LYS A 100 -11.44 -10.34 11.93
N ASP A 101 -10.16 -10.68 11.83
CA ASP A 101 -9.19 -10.57 12.93
C ASP A 101 -8.42 -9.24 12.88
N VAL A 102 -8.68 -8.38 11.89
CA VAL A 102 -8.18 -6.99 11.88
C VAL A 102 -8.85 -6.22 13.03
N ASP A 103 -8.03 -5.59 13.87
CA ASP A 103 -8.47 -4.90 15.08
C ASP A 103 -8.42 -3.36 14.94
N ASP A 104 -8.92 -2.67 15.97
CA ASP A 104 -8.89 -1.20 16.04
C ASP A 104 -7.47 -0.62 15.98
N THR A 105 -6.46 -1.37 16.41
CA THR A 105 -5.06 -0.93 16.37
C THR A 105 -4.58 -0.86 14.93
N LEU A 106 -4.83 -1.90 14.14
CA LEU A 106 -4.49 -1.94 12.72
C LEU A 106 -5.29 -0.90 11.93
N ALA A 107 -6.59 -0.78 12.18
CA ALA A 107 -7.42 0.26 11.56
C ALA A 107 -6.90 1.68 11.85
N ALA A 108 -6.47 1.95 13.08
CA ALA A 108 -5.89 3.24 13.46
C ALA A 108 -4.48 3.48 12.90
N ILE A 109 -3.72 2.43 12.62
CA ILE A 109 -2.43 2.53 11.91
C ILE A 109 -2.66 2.91 10.44
N GLU A 110 -3.65 2.30 9.80
CA GLU A 110 -4.05 2.65 8.44
C GLU A 110 -4.66 4.07 8.36
N GLY A 111 -5.40 4.50 9.39
CA GLY A 111 -5.68 5.91 9.62
C GLY A 111 -6.63 6.57 8.61
N GLU A 112 -7.42 5.78 7.88
CA GLU A 112 -8.43 6.28 6.95
C GLU A 112 -9.74 6.67 7.65
N GLY A 113 -10.50 7.58 7.03
CA GLY A 113 -11.79 8.03 7.57
C GLY A 113 -11.68 8.60 8.98
N ASP A 114 -12.40 8.00 9.92
CA ASP A 114 -12.37 8.34 11.36
C ASP A 114 -11.41 7.45 12.16
N SER A 115 -10.56 6.66 11.49
CA SER A 115 -9.61 5.70 12.07
C SER A 115 -10.27 4.58 12.89
N SER A 116 -11.59 4.36 12.74
CA SER A 116 -12.30 3.28 13.43
C SER A 116 -12.23 1.96 12.67
N LEU A 117 -12.28 0.85 13.41
CA LEU A 117 -12.43 -0.48 12.81
C LEU A 117 -13.71 -0.60 11.98
N ASN A 118 -14.81 0.05 12.41
CA ASN A 118 -16.06 0.02 11.67
C ASN A 118 -15.95 0.67 10.28
N TYR A 119 -15.27 1.82 10.19
CA TYR A 119 -14.96 2.46 8.91
C TYR A 119 -14.10 1.53 8.06
N TRP A 120 -13.00 1.02 8.64
CA TRP A 120 -12.07 0.11 7.97
C TRP A 120 -12.79 -1.11 7.37
N GLN A 121 -13.60 -1.81 8.18
CA GLN A 121 -14.33 -3.01 7.75
C GLN A 121 -15.36 -2.70 6.68
N THR A 122 -16.02 -1.55 6.74
CA THR A 122 -17.03 -1.16 5.74
C THR A 122 -16.38 -0.89 4.39
N THR A 123 -15.35 -0.05 4.38
CA THR A 123 -14.64 0.36 3.16
C THR A 123 -13.91 -0.83 2.52
N HIS A 124 -13.15 -1.60 3.31
CA HIS A 124 -12.38 -2.73 2.79
C HIS A 124 -13.27 -3.87 2.32
N ARG A 125 -14.39 -4.16 3.00
CA ARG A 125 -15.33 -5.18 2.50
C ARG A 125 -15.89 -4.79 1.14
N HIS A 126 -16.25 -3.52 0.95
CA HIS A 126 -16.74 -3.04 -0.34
C HIS A 126 -15.66 -3.18 -1.40
N PHE A 127 -14.48 -2.62 -1.16
CA PHE A 127 -13.35 -2.64 -2.09
C PHE A 127 -12.92 -4.07 -2.46
N PHE A 128 -12.68 -4.93 -1.48
CA PHE A 128 -12.30 -6.33 -1.71
C PHE A 128 -13.38 -7.14 -2.42
N THR A 129 -14.66 -6.84 -2.20
CA THR A 129 -15.74 -7.50 -2.96
C THR A 129 -15.68 -7.12 -4.44
N GLU A 130 -15.38 -5.86 -4.76
CA GLU A 130 -15.22 -5.40 -6.14
C GLU A 130 -13.99 -6.03 -6.80
N GLU A 131 -12.84 -6.04 -6.11
CA GLU A 131 -11.61 -6.67 -6.63
C GLU A 131 -11.81 -8.16 -6.91
N LEU A 132 -12.47 -8.90 -6.02
CA LEU A 132 -12.69 -10.33 -6.19
C LEU A 132 -13.71 -10.68 -7.28
N THR A 133 -14.57 -9.73 -7.67
CA THR A 133 -15.62 -9.95 -8.67
C THR A 133 -15.03 -10.32 -10.03
N VAL A 134 -13.89 -9.75 -10.44
CA VAL A 134 -13.25 -10.05 -11.73
C VAL A 134 -12.71 -11.49 -11.79
N TYR A 135 -12.45 -12.09 -10.63
CA TYR A 135 -11.98 -13.47 -10.48
C TYR A 135 -13.11 -14.46 -10.21
N GLY A 136 -14.36 -14.00 -10.09
CA GLY A 136 -15.51 -14.85 -9.73
C GLY A 136 -15.41 -15.41 -8.30
N ILE A 137 -14.67 -14.75 -7.41
CA ILE A 137 -14.48 -15.15 -6.02
C ILE A 137 -15.45 -14.36 -5.14
N THR A 138 -16.07 -15.02 -4.17
CA THR A 138 -16.94 -14.35 -3.19
C THR A 138 -16.14 -13.92 -1.98
N PHE A 139 -16.30 -12.66 -1.57
CA PHE A 139 -15.71 -12.17 -0.33
C PHE A 139 -16.24 -12.95 0.89
N THR A 140 -15.33 -13.33 1.79
CA THR A 140 -15.67 -13.88 3.11
C THR A 140 -14.74 -13.28 4.15
N GLU A 141 -15.18 -13.20 5.40
CA GLU A 141 -14.34 -12.62 6.47
C GLU A 141 -13.17 -13.52 6.90
N ASP A 142 -13.15 -14.77 6.42
CA ASP A 142 -12.05 -15.71 6.61
C ASP A 142 -10.92 -15.52 5.58
N LEU A 143 -11.12 -14.67 4.56
CA LEU A 143 -10.07 -14.34 3.60
C LEU A 143 -8.88 -13.70 4.33
N LEU A 144 -7.68 -14.14 3.99
CA LEU A 144 -6.45 -13.59 4.55
C LEU A 144 -6.17 -12.22 3.93
N VAL A 145 -5.96 -11.26 4.81
CA VAL A 145 -5.47 -9.91 4.53
C VAL A 145 -3.98 -9.90 4.78
N VAL A 146 -3.23 -9.30 3.86
CA VAL A 146 -1.84 -8.90 4.04
C VAL A 146 -1.86 -7.45 4.48
N PHE A 147 -1.59 -7.22 5.76
CA PHE A 147 -1.51 -5.89 6.34
C PHE A 147 -0.04 -5.45 6.39
N GLU A 148 0.30 -4.41 5.64
CA GLU A 148 1.62 -3.80 5.62
C GLU A 148 1.60 -2.52 6.46
N GLU A 149 2.35 -2.50 7.55
CA GLU A 149 2.73 -1.27 8.26
C GLU A 149 3.97 -0.70 7.57
N PHE A 150 4.02 0.63 7.38
CA PHE A 150 5.12 1.28 6.69
C PHE A 150 5.50 2.63 7.32
N ASP A 151 6.74 3.05 7.09
CA ASP A 151 7.24 4.37 7.42
C ASP A 151 7.38 5.22 6.14
N LEU A 152 6.96 6.48 6.18
CA LEU A 152 7.28 7.47 5.16
C LEU A 152 8.78 7.83 5.26
N VAL A 153 9.53 7.62 4.17
CA VAL A 153 11.00 7.81 4.14
C VAL A 153 11.47 8.91 3.20
N TYR A 154 10.64 9.35 2.25
CA TYR A 154 10.96 10.45 1.32
C TYR A 154 9.70 11.12 0.77
#